data_AF-A0A4P6XJ91-F1
#
_entry.id   AF-A0A4P6XJ91-F1
#
_cell.length_a   1.000
_cell.length_b   1.000
_cell.length_c   1.000
_cell.angle_alpha   90.00
_cell.angle_beta   90.00
_cell.angle_gamma   90.00
#
_symmetry.space_group_name_H-M   'P 1'
#
loop_
_entity.id
_entity.type
_entity.pdbx_description
1 polymer ?
#
loop_
_entity_poly.entity_id
_entity_poly.type
_entity_poly.pdbx_seq_one_letter_code
_entity_poly.pdbx_strand_id
1 'polypeptide(L)'
;MTTSEILPGAENEPLDATASQLAYLVESFLDLGVLVHDNQGTPQLHSALTRKTNQVVSQLSGLTNSPFTQQYPIPVDVITYIEDGRNPDIYSREFVEVTAKSNARLKGKMLAFRKLLQVLGGKLVEEFPHLKDAVENIESRTIKPEAASGV
;
A
#
# COMPACT_ATOMS: atom_id res chain seq x y z
N MET A 1 8.34 -11.56 11.68
CA MET A 1 8.25 -10.30 10.89
C MET A 1 7.13 -9.49 11.51
N THR A 2 7.47 -8.50 12.33
CA THR A 2 6.50 -7.61 12.99
C THR A 2 5.99 -6.58 12.01
N THR A 3 4.72 -6.18 12.15
CA THR A 3 4.12 -5.08 11.41
C THR A 3 4.76 -3.76 11.83
N SER A 4 4.86 -2.82 10.91
CA SER A 4 5.40 -1.48 11.12
C SER A 4 4.53 -0.71 12.13
N GLU A 5 5.17 0.00 13.05
CA GLU A 5 4.47 0.77 14.09
C GLU A 5 3.97 2.11 13.56
N ILE A 6 2.82 2.56 14.07
CA ILE A 6 2.30 3.91 13.81
C ILE A 6 3.20 4.88 14.58
N LEU A 7 3.95 5.71 13.85
CA LEU A 7 4.77 6.74 14.50
C LEU A 7 3.87 7.86 15.02
N PRO A 8 4.00 8.26 16.30
CA PRO A 8 3.19 9.33 16.87
C PRO A 8 3.54 10.66 16.19
N GLY A 9 2.55 11.25 15.53
CA GLY A 9 2.64 12.54 14.86
C GLY A 9 1.25 13.17 14.74
N ALA A 10 1.18 14.50 14.64
CA ALA A 10 -0.09 15.24 14.59
C ALA A 10 -1.02 14.78 13.44
N GLU A 11 -0.45 14.26 12.35
CA GLU A 11 -1.22 13.73 11.21
C GLU A 11 -1.80 12.33 11.47
N ASN A 12 -1.24 11.59 12.44
CA ASN A 12 -1.61 10.21 12.78
C ASN A 12 -2.47 10.11 14.04
N GLU A 13 -2.72 11.22 14.74
CA GLU A 13 -3.58 11.28 15.93
C GLU A 13 -4.94 10.57 15.75
N PRO A 14 -5.70 10.79 14.65
CA PRO A 14 -6.97 10.07 14.46
C PRO A 14 -6.80 8.56 14.24
N LEU A 15 -5.71 8.14 13.62
CA LEU A 15 -5.40 6.72 13.41
C LEU A 15 -5.05 6.03 14.73
N ASP A 16 -4.26 6.70 15.56
CA ASP A 16 -3.86 6.20 16.89
C ASP A 16 -5.07 6.12 17.84
N ALA A 17 -5.95 7.13 17.81
CA ALA A 17 -7.21 7.12 18.54
C ALA A 17 -8.12 5.95 18.09
N THR A 18 -8.19 5.69 16.78
CA THR A 18 -8.98 4.58 16.23
C THR A 18 -8.38 3.22 16.60
N ALA A 19 -7.06 3.07 16.54
CA ALA A 19 -6.35 1.86 16.96
C ALA A 19 -6.57 1.56 18.45
N SER A 20 -6.50 2.60 19.29
CA SER A 20 -6.81 2.50 20.72
C SER A 20 -8.25 2.06 20.96
N GLN A 21 -9.22 2.65 20.26
CA GLN A 21 -10.63 2.24 20.35
C GLN A 21 -10.86 0.78 19.91
N LEU A 22 -10.15 0.32 18.88
CA LEU A 22 -10.20 -1.07 18.43
C LEU A 22 -9.62 -2.03 19.49
N ALA A 23 -8.50 -1.66 20.12
CA ALA A 23 -7.93 -2.44 21.21
C ALA A 23 -8.90 -2.57 22.40
N TYR A 24 -9.53 -1.46 22.81
CA TYR A 24 -10.57 -1.48 23.85
C TYR A 24 -11.79 -2.32 23.45
N LEU A 25 -12.16 -2.34 22.17
CA LEU A 25 -13.25 -3.19 21.68
C LEU A 25 -12.89 -4.68 21.81
N VAL A 26 -11.65 -5.06 21.44
CA VAL A 26 -11.16 -6.44 21.58
C VAL A 26 -11.16 -6.87 23.04
N GLU A 27 -10.71 -6.00 23.95
CA GLU A 27 -10.77 -6.25 25.40
C GLU A 27 -12.22 -6.42 25.88
N SER A 28 -13.15 -5.56 25.42
CA SER A 28 -14.57 -5.72 25.73
C SER A 28 -15.15 -7.05 25.25
N PHE A 29 -14.70 -7.59 24.10
CA PHE A 29 -15.11 -8.90 23.60
C PHE A 29 -14.55 -10.04 24.46
N LEU A 30 -13.29 -9.93 24.91
CA LEU A 30 -12.68 -10.88 25.84
C LEU A 30 -13.44 -10.93 27.17
N ASP A 31 -13.70 -9.78 27.77
CA ASP A 31 -14.49 -9.66 29.00
C ASP A 31 -15.89 -10.27 28.84
N LEU A 32 -16.54 -10.00 27.70
CA LEU A 32 -17.85 -10.54 27.40
C LEU A 32 -17.80 -12.07 27.29
N GLY A 33 -16.76 -12.62 26.64
CA GLY A 33 -16.53 -14.06 26.55
C GLY A 33 -16.38 -14.71 27.93
N VAL A 34 -15.63 -14.10 28.84
CA VAL A 34 -15.47 -14.58 30.23
C VAL A 34 -16.82 -14.52 30.98
N LEU A 35 -17.57 -13.42 30.87
CA LEU A 35 -18.88 -13.28 31.51
C LEU A 35 -19.91 -14.31 31.03
N VAL A 36 -19.85 -14.68 29.75
CA VAL A 36 -20.71 -15.73 29.18
C VAL A 36 -20.28 -17.11 29.66
N HIS A 37 -18.98 -17.38 29.72
CA HIS A 37 -18.43 -18.65 30.19
C HIS A 37 -18.75 -18.91 31.67
N ASP A 38 -18.58 -17.91 32.54
CA ASP A 38 -18.78 -18.01 33.99
C ASP A 38 -20.21 -17.67 34.43
N ASN A 39 -21.18 -17.76 33.53
CA ASN A 39 -22.56 -17.39 33.83
C ASN A 39 -23.24 -18.39 34.78
N GLN A 40 -23.31 -18.06 36.06
CA GLN A 40 -23.99 -18.86 37.08
C GLN A 40 -25.51 -18.65 37.14
N GLY A 41 -26.11 -17.93 36.18
CA GLY A 41 -27.56 -17.72 36.09
C GLY A 41 -28.13 -16.77 37.16
N THR A 42 -27.28 -15.97 37.81
CA THR A 42 -27.76 -14.98 38.79
C THR A 42 -28.31 -13.73 38.08
N PRO A 43 -29.35 -13.08 38.64
CA PRO A 43 -29.94 -11.89 38.02
C PRO A 43 -28.94 -10.72 37.89
N GLN A 44 -27.94 -10.65 38.78
CA GLN A 44 -26.87 -9.64 38.70
C GLN A 44 -25.97 -9.87 37.48
N LEU A 45 -25.57 -11.13 37.22
CA LEU A 45 -24.77 -11.51 36.06
C LEU A 45 -25.51 -11.24 34.74
N HIS A 46 -26.80 -11.54 34.69
CA HIS A 46 -27.63 -11.22 33.52
C HIS A 46 -27.69 -9.72 33.21
N SER A 47 -27.76 -8.88 34.24
CA SER A 47 -27.74 -7.42 34.07
C SER A 47 -26.38 -6.91 33.57
N ALA A 48 -25.29 -7.48 34.08
CA ALA A 48 -23.92 -7.16 33.68
C ALA A 48 -23.64 -7.57 32.23
N LEU A 49 -24.08 -8.78 31.83
CA LEU A 49 -24.00 -9.28 30.46
C LEU A 49 -24.72 -8.34 29.49
N THR A 50 -25.97 -7.97 29.80
CA THR A 50 -26.76 -7.07 28.96
C THR A 50 -26.08 -5.71 28.80
N ARG A 51 -25.54 -5.15 29.89
CA ARG A 51 -24.79 -3.89 29.84
C ARG A 51 -23.54 -4.00 28.97
N LYS A 52 -22.75 -5.06 29.12
CA LYS A 52 -21.51 -5.26 28.36
C LYS A 52 -21.79 -5.50 26.87
N THR A 53 -22.83 -6.25 26.53
CA THR A 53 -23.30 -6.41 25.14
C THR A 53 -23.69 -5.07 24.53
N ASN A 54 -24.47 -4.25 25.24
CA ASN A 54 -24.85 -2.92 24.75
C ASN A 54 -23.63 -2.00 24.59
N GLN A 55 -22.63 -2.12 25.48
CA GLN A 55 -21.37 -1.40 25.36
C GLN A 55 -20.60 -1.80 24.08
N VAL A 56 -20.47 -3.10 23.81
CA VAL A 56 -19.81 -3.61 22.58
C VAL A 56 -20.54 -3.12 21.33
N VAL A 57 -21.87 -3.17 21.30
CA VAL A 57 -22.68 -2.67 20.17
C VAL A 57 -22.46 -1.17 19.98
N SER A 58 -22.45 -0.38 21.06
CA SER A 58 -22.18 1.05 20.98
C SER A 58 -20.78 1.34 20.46
N GLN A 59 -19.75 0.62 20.94
CA GLN A 59 -18.37 0.76 20.50
C GLN A 59 -18.20 0.43 19.02
N LEU A 60 -18.80 -0.67 18.55
CA LEU A 60 -18.77 -1.09 17.15
C LEU A 60 -19.45 -0.05 16.26
N SER A 61 -20.62 0.44 16.65
CA SER A 61 -21.34 1.48 15.89
C SER A 61 -20.55 2.80 15.82
N GLY A 62 -19.82 3.14 16.88
CA GLY A 62 -18.96 4.33 16.91
C GLY A 62 -17.79 4.22 15.94
N LEU A 63 -17.16 3.04 15.86
CA LEU A 63 -16.06 2.78 14.93
C LEU A 63 -16.53 2.76 13.47
N THR A 64 -17.65 2.09 13.17
CA THR A 64 -18.19 2.01 11.80
C THR A 64 -18.57 3.38 11.23
N ASN A 65 -19.07 4.29 12.08
CA ASN A 65 -19.49 5.63 11.65
C ASN A 65 -18.37 6.68 11.77
N SER A 66 -17.15 6.28 12.14
CA SER A 66 -16.04 7.21 12.28
C SER A 66 -15.62 7.75 10.90
N PRO A 67 -15.63 9.09 10.68
CA PRO A 67 -15.32 9.70 9.39
C PRO A 67 -13.87 9.45 8.95
N PHE A 68 -12.97 9.17 9.89
CA PHE A 68 -11.55 8.92 9.64
C PHE A 68 -11.28 7.60 8.92
N THR A 69 -12.20 6.62 9.02
CA THR A 69 -12.04 5.29 8.39
C THR A 69 -12.12 5.35 6.85
N GLN A 70 -12.74 6.39 6.30
CA GLN A 70 -12.89 6.58 4.85
C GLN A 70 -11.78 7.44 4.23
N GLN A 71 -10.93 8.07 5.05
CA GLN A 71 -9.91 9.01 4.59
C GLN A 71 -8.74 8.31 3.88
N TYR A 72 -8.49 7.04 4.21
CA TYR A 72 -7.34 6.29 3.71
C TYR A 72 -7.78 5.14 2.79
N PRO A 73 -7.61 5.26 1.46
CA PRO A 73 -7.94 4.16 0.56
C PRO A 73 -6.95 3.01 0.76
N ILE A 74 -7.48 1.81 0.93
CA ILE A 74 -6.68 0.58 1.11
C ILE A 74 -6.78 -0.25 -0.18
N PRO A 75 -5.65 -0.69 -0.77
CA PRO A 75 -5.67 -1.60 -1.91
C PRO A 75 -6.36 -2.93 -1.56
N VAL A 76 -7.19 -3.45 -2.48
CA VAL A 76 -7.91 -4.73 -2.27
C VAL A 76 -6.95 -5.89 -1.99
N ASP A 77 -5.78 -5.88 -2.63
CA ASP A 77 -4.75 -6.91 -2.40
C ASP A 77 -4.29 -6.98 -0.94
N VAL A 78 -4.24 -5.83 -0.24
CA VAL A 78 -3.88 -5.79 1.19
C VAL A 78 -4.95 -6.46 2.05
N ILE A 79 -6.22 -6.35 1.66
CA ILE A 79 -7.33 -7.03 2.33
C ILE A 79 -7.16 -8.54 2.22
N THR A 80 -6.85 -9.06 1.03
CA THR A 80 -6.56 -10.50 0.84
C THR A 80 -5.40 -10.97 1.73
N TYR A 81 -4.35 -10.18 1.89
CA TYR A 81 -3.24 -10.51 2.78
C TYR A 81 -3.71 -10.68 4.24
N ILE A 82 -4.58 -9.78 4.71
CA ILE A 82 -5.12 -9.84 6.07
C ILE A 82 -6.03 -11.07 6.24
N GLU A 83 -6.89 -11.35 5.26
CA GLU A 83 -7.79 -12.52 5.26
C GLU A 83 -6.99 -13.84 5.32
N ASP A 84 -5.88 -13.92 4.61
CA ASP A 84 -4.97 -15.08 4.61
C ASP A 84 -4.06 -15.14 5.85
N GLY A 85 -4.14 -14.17 6.76
CA GLY A 85 -3.28 -14.07 7.95
C GLY A 85 -1.82 -13.72 7.63
N ARG A 86 -1.55 -13.17 6.44
CA ARG A 86 -0.23 -12.71 6.00
C ARG A 86 0.02 -11.28 6.46
N ASN A 87 1.27 -10.97 6.86
CA ASN A 87 1.63 -9.61 7.25
C ASN A 87 1.50 -8.65 6.06
N PRO A 88 0.66 -7.58 6.14
CA PRO A 88 0.43 -6.64 5.04
C PRO A 88 1.69 -5.85 4.63
N ASP A 89 2.69 -5.72 5.50
CA ASP A 89 3.95 -5.05 5.16
C ASP A 89 4.70 -5.74 4.02
N ILE A 90 4.45 -7.04 3.83
CA ILE A 90 5.03 -7.80 2.74
C ILE A 90 4.50 -7.28 1.39
N TYR A 91 3.23 -6.89 1.31
CA TYR A 91 2.67 -6.27 0.10
C TYR A 91 3.42 -4.98 -0.24
N SER A 92 3.60 -4.08 0.74
CA SER A 92 4.33 -2.83 0.55
C SER A 92 5.76 -3.06 0.08
N ARG A 93 6.45 -4.04 0.68
CA ARG A 93 7.79 -4.45 0.26
C ARG A 93 7.81 -4.98 -1.17
N GLU A 94 6.95 -5.93 -1.50
CA GLU A 94 6.85 -6.51 -2.84
C GLU A 94 6.52 -5.44 -3.89
N PHE A 95 5.64 -4.50 -3.56
CA PHE A 95 5.27 -3.39 -4.43
C PHE A 95 6.47 -2.51 -4.78
N VAL A 96 7.28 -2.13 -3.78
CA VAL A 96 8.51 -1.36 -3.98
C VAL A 96 9.52 -2.14 -4.81
N GLU A 97 9.74 -3.42 -4.49
CA GLU A 97 10.66 -4.30 -5.21
C GLU A 97 10.25 -4.47 -6.69
N VAL A 98 8.98 -4.74 -6.96
CA VAL A 98 8.43 -4.88 -8.32
C VAL A 98 8.55 -3.57 -9.09
N THR A 99 8.24 -2.44 -8.44
CA THR A 99 8.36 -1.11 -9.06
C THR A 99 9.80 -0.78 -9.43
N ALA A 100 10.75 -1.00 -8.52
CA ALA A 100 12.17 -0.79 -8.77
C ALA A 100 12.69 -1.70 -9.90
N LYS A 101 12.32 -2.99 -9.89
CA LYS A 101 12.66 -3.95 -10.94
C LYS A 101 12.07 -3.55 -12.30
N SER A 102 10.81 -3.12 -12.31
CA SER A 102 10.13 -2.67 -13.54
C SER A 102 10.78 -1.42 -14.11
N ASN A 103 11.12 -0.44 -13.26
CA ASN A 103 11.82 0.78 -13.65
C ASN A 103 13.20 0.45 -14.27
N ALA A 104 14.02 -0.33 -13.57
CA ALA A 104 15.34 -0.74 -14.07
C ALA A 104 15.23 -1.48 -15.42
N ARG A 105 14.25 -2.36 -15.56
CA ARG A 105 13.97 -3.07 -16.81
C ARG A 105 13.55 -2.11 -17.94
N LEU A 106 12.67 -1.15 -17.67
CA LEU A 106 12.24 -0.15 -18.65
C LEU A 106 13.41 0.74 -19.08
N LYS A 107 14.23 1.20 -18.13
CA LYS A 107 15.46 1.95 -18.41
C LYS A 107 16.41 1.13 -19.30
N GLY A 108 16.61 -0.15 -18.98
CA GLY A 108 17.42 -1.06 -19.79
C GLY A 108 16.90 -1.21 -21.23
N LYS A 109 15.58 -1.36 -21.40
CA LYS A 109 14.94 -1.40 -22.73
C LYS A 109 15.15 -0.09 -23.51
N MET A 110 14.96 1.06 -22.87
CA MET A 110 15.18 2.36 -23.51
C MET A 110 16.63 2.52 -23.98
N LEU A 111 17.60 2.14 -23.16
CA LEU A 111 19.02 2.17 -23.52
C LEU A 111 19.34 1.19 -24.67
N ALA A 112 18.77 -0.01 -24.65
CA ALA A 112 18.95 -0.98 -25.71
C ALA A 112 18.38 -0.51 -27.05
N PHE A 113 17.19 0.09 -27.06
CA PHE A 113 16.59 0.68 -28.27
C PHE A 113 17.40 1.87 -28.79
N ARG A 114 17.92 2.73 -27.89
CA ARG A 114 18.82 3.82 -28.29
C ARG A 114 20.10 3.28 -28.93
N LYS A 115 20.70 2.25 -28.35
CA LYS A 115 21.89 1.59 -28.91
C LYS A 115 21.60 0.95 -30.27
N LEU A 116 20.45 0.29 -30.42
CA LEU A 116 20.01 -0.27 -31.70
C LEU A 116 19.89 0.81 -32.77
N LEU A 117 19.24 1.93 -32.44
CA LEU A 117 19.06 3.05 -33.35
C LEU A 117 20.41 3.65 -33.80
N GLN A 118 21.35 3.85 -32.87
CA GLN A 118 22.69 4.35 -33.19
C GLN A 118 23.50 3.38 -34.07
N VAL A 119 23.50 2.08 -33.74
CA VAL A 119 24.26 1.07 -34.50
C VAL A 119 23.66 0.88 -35.90
N LEU A 120 22.33 0.77 -35.98
CA LEU A 120 21.63 0.61 -37.26
C LEU A 120 21.75 1.87 -38.11
N GLY A 121 21.56 3.05 -37.52
CA GLY A 121 21.74 4.34 -38.19
C GLY A 121 23.16 4.49 -38.74
N GLY A 122 24.18 4.21 -37.93
CA GLY A 122 25.57 4.23 -38.36
C GLY A 122 25.86 3.27 -39.53
N LYS A 123 25.37 2.04 -39.46
CA LYS A 123 25.51 1.05 -40.54
C LYS A 123 24.76 1.46 -41.81
N LEU A 124 23.59 2.08 -41.68
CA LEU A 124 22.82 2.55 -42.81
C LEU A 124 23.52 3.69 -43.55
N VAL A 125 24.17 4.60 -42.82
CA VAL A 125 24.97 5.69 -43.40
C VAL A 125 26.24 5.18 -44.06
N GLU A 126 26.86 4.14 -43.51
CA GLU A 126 28.04 3.47 -44.09
C GLU A 126 27.72 2.86 -45.47
N GLU A 127 26.61 2.12 -45.58
CA GLU A 127 26.19 1.46 -46.83
C GLU A 127 25.47 2.41 -47.80
N PHE A 128 24.71 3.39 -47.28
CA PHE A 128 23.89 4.31 -48.07
C PHE A 128 24.13 5.78 -47.65
N PRO A 129 25.19 6.44 -48.16
CA PRO A 129 25.57 7.79 -47.73
C PRO A 129 24.51 8.86 -47.97
N HIS A 130 23.63 8.68 -48.96
CA HIS A 130 22.56 9.62 -49.29
C HIS A 130 21.42 9.64 -48.25
N LEU A 131 21.35 8.66 -47.34
CA LEU A 131 20.33 8.59 -46.27
C LEU A 131 20.75 9.30 -44.98
N LYS A 132 21.96 9.87 -44.92
CA LYS A 132 22.53 10.49 -43.72
C LYS A 132 21.61 11.54 -43.10
N ASP A 133 21.13 12.49 -43.88
CA ASP A 133 20.28 13.58 -43.39
C ASP A 133 18.95 13.07 -42.81
N ALA A 134 18.40 12.01 -43.41
CA ALA A 134 17.17 11.39 -42.93
C ALA A 134 17.38 10.65 -41.59
N VAL A 135 18.51 9.94 -41.45
CA VAL A 135 18.88 9.26 -40.19
C VAL A 135 19.07 10.28 -39.08
N GLU A 136 19.86 11.33 -39.30
CA GLU A 136 20.10 12.40 -38.31
C GLU A 136 18.81 13.12 -37.89
N ASN A 137 17.87 13.32 -38.82
CA ASN A 137 16.54 13.86 -38.52
C ASN A 137 15.74 12.93 -37.58
N ILE A 138 15.79 11.62 -37.81
CA ILE A 138 15.08 10.64 -36.96
C ILE A 138 15.71 10.58 -35.57
N GLU A 139 17.05 10.58 -35.47
CA GLU A 139 17.76 10.54 -34.19
C GLU A 139 17.40 11.76 -33.33
N SER A 140 17.45 12.96 -33.91
CA SER A 140 17.14 14.22 -33.21
C SER A 140 15.68 14.32 -32.73
N ARG A 141 14.74 13.71 -33.47
CA ARG A 141 13.32 13.66 -33.06
C ARG A 141 13.03 12.63 -31.97
N THR A 142 13.83 11.55 -31.92
CA THR A 142 13.56 10.39 -31.06
C THR A 142 14.35 10.44 -29.75
N ILE A 143 15.55 11.02 -29.77
CA ILE A 143 16.40 11.18 -28.61
C ILE A 143 16.16 12.59 -28.04
N LYS A 144 15.28 12.70 -27.04
CA LYS A 144 15.17 13.93 -26.26
C LYS A 144 16.50 14.16 -25.52
N PRO A 145 17.10 15.37 -25.55
CA PRO A 145 18.28 15.65 -24.74
C PRO A 145 17.93 15.38 -23.28
N GLU A 146 18.79 14.61 -22.62
CA GLU A 146 18.67 14.32 -21.20
C GLU A 146 18.67 15.68 -20.49
N ALA A 147 17.51 16.13 -20.00
CA ALA A 147 17.48 17.26 -19.08
C ALA A 147 18.41 16.85 -17.94
N ALA A 148 19.53 17.56 -17.80
CA ALA A 148 20.50 17.33 -16.74
C ALA A 148 19.74 17.24 -15.41
N SER A 149 19.58 16.03 -14.88
CA SER A 149 19.08 15.81 -13.54
C SER A 149 20.20 16.18 -12.59
N GLY A 150 20.32 17.49 -12.36
CA GLY A 150 20.88 18.00 -11.12
C GLY A 150 19.88 17.75 -9.99
N VAL A 151 20.45 17.49 -8.81
CA VAL A 151 19.86 17.11 -7.52
C VAL A 151 19.62 15.61 -7.36
#